data_AF-A0A4S2LD83-F1
#
_entry.id   AF-A0A4S2LD83-F1
#
_cell.length_a   1.000
_cell.length_b   1.000
_cell.length_c   1.000
_cell.angle_alpha   90.00
_cell.angle_beta   90.00
_cell.angle_gamma   90.00
#
_symmetry.space_group_name_H-M   'P 1'
#
loop_
_entity.id
_entity.type
_entity.pdbx_description
1 polymer ?
#
loop_
_entity_poly.entity_id
_entity_poly.type
_entity_poly.pdbx_seq_one_letter_code
_entity_poly.pdbx_strand_id
1 'polypeptide(L)'
;MLFRTAVFLAGLLGTVLSNDRPPDPRNFQTFDTAQKRSGENMCPYIIKGSKKLPVICWMCHFPHGMRPDNRYVYDCCPGYSKSDIIPNQCVQRDSTWKDLIRYLEDNGNSNTARALKENTAIQDLQAEPSQKVYTVFVPQNDEDIKNAELDYTGRDNSARNLVAQGRHYSPSFINGAKIPNENSVDLKITSYSSGLTFVECRMLMSADHETTNGLIHYTDGALPATGKYSTVMERLQDEPDISNFVQALPPDTKYALSRRDSRELYTVFAPTNSAWKDALKGLGPGESVASLANHHVLNKMICSGAIIQESGDVGPTQADDYIKLTLTSDGNPAVLDACNQQIPFVKKDLMSKTGVVHVIERVATSLLPLSLSEAINCIAEGPQHKLSQSAREIKDCDLVTNPKANVILIPDEEAFKWLTSKRNQLEEAKRMLSDRRYKCQVYAHHMLTDKMMKQPSNFNGFGQEYRFETDYRAPSGEHPPVFSHYITGRDGRRIARVSNWSPYWNKMDYCKITNSVCSLSYKAQRYYTRT
;
A
#
# COMPACT_ATOMS: atom_id res chain seq x y z
N MET A 1 -46.43 -2.97 -52.33
CA MET A 1 -47.20 -3.45 -51.17
C MET A 1 -46.53 -4.74 -50.69
N LEU A 2 -46.30 -5.06 -49.42
CA LEU A 2 -46.40 -4.39 -48.11
C LEU A 2 -46.10 -5.49 -47.08
N PHE A 3 -45.02 -5.39 -46.26
CA PHE A 3 -44.87 -5.99 -44.91
C PHE A 3 -44.89 -7.55 -44.82
N ARG A 4 -44.32 -8.31 -43.88
CA ARG A 4 -43.59 -8.19 -42.58
C ARG A 4 -42.96 -9.60 -42.31
N THR A 5 -41.89 -9.90 -41.54
CA THR A 5 -40.98 -9.15 -40.65
C THR A 5 -39.61 -9.89 -40.51
N ALA A 6 -38.65 -9.23 -39.86
CA ALA A 6 -37.42 -9.62 -39.12
C ALA A 6 -37.22 -11.08 -38.58
N VAL A 7 -36.03 -11.53 -38.14
CA VAL A 7 -34.88 -10.85 -37.49
C VAL A 7 -33.52 -11.58 -37.75
N PHE A 8 -32.39 -10.92 -37.43
CA PHE A 8 -31.02 -11.44 -37.21
C PHE A 8 -30.19 -11.94 -38.42
N LEU A 9 -29.40 -11.03 -39.02
CA LEU A 9 -27.91 -11.04 -38.96
C LEU A 9 -27.36 -9.79 -39.68
N ALA A 10 -26.61 -8.93 -38.98
CA ALA A 10 -25.79 -7.89 -39.58
C ALA A 10 -24.55 -7.67 -38.70
N GLY A 11 -23.37 -7.91 -39.27
CA GLY A 11 -22.12 -7.97 -38.52
C GLY A 11 -21.53 -6.60 -38.18
N LEU A 12 -21.13 -6.48 -36.92
CA LEU A 12 -19.97 -5.73 -36.41
C LEU A 12 -19.04 -5.13 -37.47
N LEU A 13 -19.25 -3.85 -37.79
CA LEU A 13 -18.25 -2.94 -38.34
C LEU A 13 -18.48 -1.54 -37.74
N GLY A 14 -18.37 -1.47 -36.41
CA GLY A 14 -18.38 -0.22 -35.67
C GLY A 14 -17.00 0.40 -35.68
N THR A 15 -16.80 1.45 -36.47
CA THR A 15 -15.60 2.28 -36.44
C THR A 15 -15.48 2.98 -35.08
N VAL A 16 -14.61 2.48 -34.22
CA VAL A 16 -14.16 3.22 -33.03
C VAL A 16 -13.21 4.30 -33.51
N LEU A 17 -13.78 5.43 -33.93
CA LEU A 17 -13.04 6.70 -33.98
C LEU A 17 -12.82 7.13 -32.53
N SER A 18 -11.59 6.89 -32.04
CA SER A 18 -11.08 7.54 -30.84
C SER A 18 -11.24 9.05 -31.00
N ASN A 19 -11.76 9.70 -29.96
CA ASN A 19 -11.97 11.14 -29.97
C ASN A 19 -10.64 11.83 -29.65
N ASP A 20 -9.67 11.67 -30.57
CA ASP A 20 -8.27 12.06 -30.41
C ASP A 20 -8.10 13.58 -30.50
N ARG A 21 -8.42 14.24 -29.39
CA ARG A 21 -7.96 15.59 -29.07
C ARG A 21 -7.10 15.52 -27.81
N PRO A 22 -6.04 16.34 -27.70
CA PRO A 22 -5.35 16.50 -26.42
C PRO A 22 -6.38 16.90 -25.36
N PRO A 23 -6.21 16.46 -24.10
CA PRO A 23 -7.16 16.78 -23.03
C PRO A 23 -7.31 18.30 -22.89
N ASP A 24 -8.53 18.80 -23.13
CA ASP A 24 -8.87 20.20 -22.88
C ASP A 24 -8.61 20.48 -21.38
N PRO A 25 -7.84 21.51 -21.00
CA PRO A 25 -7.68 21.90 -19.59
C PRO A 25 -9.03 22.12 -18.90
N ARG A 26 -10.08 22.44 -19.67
CA ARG A 26 -11.45 22.58 -19.19
C ARG A 26 -12.14 21.25 -18.90
N ASN A 27 -11.67 20.11 -19.41
CA ASN A 27 -12.23 18.80 -19.04
C ASN A 27 -11.82 18.36 -17.62
N PHE A 28 -10.77 18.95 -17.05
CA PHE A 28 -10.46 18.84 -15.61
C PHE A 28 -11.46 19.63 -14.73
N GLN A 29 -12.41 20.38 -15.30
CA GLN A 29 -13.42 21.14 -14.52
C GLN A 29 -14.52 20.27 -13.91
N THR A 30 -14.59 18.97 -14.21
CA THR A 30 -15.68 18.10 -13.74
C THR A 30 -15.54 17.66 -12.27
N PHE A 31 -14.44 17.99 -11.60
CA PHE A 31 -14.31 17.89 -10.14
C PHE A 31 -14.50 19.26 -9.48
N ASP A 32 -15.73 19.74 -9.52
CA ASP A 32 -16.18 20.84 -8.68
C ASP A 32 -16.26 20.38 -7.21
N THR A 33 -15.14 20.50 -6.48
CA THR A 33 -15.16 20.95 -5.07
C THR A 33 -13.76 21.28 -4.54
N ALA A 34 -13.58 22.56 -4.22
CA ALA A 34 -12.65 23.07 -3.20
C ALA A 34 -11.13 22.81 -3.38
N GLN A 35 -10.50 23.59 -4.26
CA GLN A 35 -9.62 24.69 -3.78
C GLN A 35 -9.41 25.77 -4.85
N LYS A 36 -9.07 26.97 -4.38
CA LYS A 36 -8.89 28.20 -5.18
C LYS A 36 -8.02 27.95 -6.42
N ARG A 37 -8.48 28.41 -7.59
CA ARG A 37 -7.62 28.58 -8.78
C ARG A 37 -6.40 29.40 -8.38
N SER A 38 -5.22 28.78 -8.33
CA SER A 38 -3.94 29.42 -8.00
C SER A 38 -3.38 30.24 -9.17
N GLY A 39 -3.85 29.95 -10.38
CA GLY A 39 -3.62 30.69 -11.62
C GLY A 39 -4.31 29.99 -12.80
N GLU A 40 -4.11 30.49 -14.02
CA GLU A 40 -4.46 29.75 -15.24
C GLU A 40 -3.48 28.60 -15.47
N ASN A 41 -4.00 27.44 -15.89
CA ASN A 41 -3.24 26.19 -16.13
C ASN A 41 -2.25 25.81 -15.01
N MET A 42 -2.63 26.03 -13.75
CA MET A 42 -1.85 25.60 -12.58
C MET A 42 -2.45 24.32 -11.97
N CYS A 43 -1.60 23.32 -11.76
CA CYS A 43 -1.94 22.01 -11.21
C CYS A 43 -1.32 21.84 -9.81
N PRO A 44 -1.95 21.07 -8.90
CA PRO A 44 -1.34 20.70 -7.63
C PRO A 44 -0.31 19.58 -7.84
N TYR A 45 0.77 19.67 -7.08
CA TYR A 45 1.82 18.67 -6.96
C TYR A 45 2.02 18.33 -5.47
N ILE A 46 2.25 17.06 -5.16
CA ILE A 46 2.61 16.62 -3.81
C ILE A 46 4.11 16.84 -3.61
N ILE A 47 4.50 17.37 -2.45
CA ILE A 47 5.91 17.41 -2.02
C ILE A 47 6.20 16.18 -1.17
N LYS A 48 6.96 15.22 -1.73
CA LYS A 48 7.53 14.10 -1.00
C LYS A 48 8.93 14.46 -0.45
N GLY A 49 9.40 13.73 0.56
CA GLY A 49 10.78 13.75 1.02
C GLY A 49 11.03 14.66 2.22
N SER A 50 12.29 14.68 2.68
CA SER A 50 12.69 15.53 3.80
C SER A 50 12.66 17.02 3.40
N LYS A 51 12.63 17.93 4.39
CA LYS A 51 12.72 19.38 4.12
C LYS A 51 13.99 19.80 3.34
N LYS A 52 15.01 18.94 3.29
CA LYS A 52 16.30 19.20 2.60
C LYS A 52 16.30 18.72 1.14
N LEU A 53 15.51 17.71 0.80
CA LEU A 53 15.42 17.12 -0.53
C LEU A 53 13.94 16.87 -0.89
N PRO A 54 13.19 17.94 -1.22
CA PRO A 54 11.80 17.82 -1.67
C PRO A 54 11.74 17.28 -3.10
N VAL A 55 10.93 16.24 -3.31
CA VAL A 55 10.55 15.75 -4.64
C VAL A 55 9.14 16.26 -4.94
N ILE A 56 8.94 16.89 -6.09
CA ILE A 56 7.66 17.46 -6.52
C ILE A 56 6.98 16.48 -7.47
N CYS A 57 5.82 15.97 -7.09
CA CYS A 57 5.17 14.81 -7.72
C CYS A 57 3.82 15.21 -8.32
N TRP A 58 3.61 14.97 -9.62
CA TRP A 58 2.34 15.29 -10.27
C TRP A 58 1.20 14.36 -9.83
N MET A 59 -0.02 14.88 -9.87
CA MET A 59 -1.24 14.16 -9.48
C MET A 59 -2.15 13.96 -10.69
N CYS A 60 -2.17 12.75 -11.26
CA CYS A 60 -2.98 12.46 -12.46
C CYS A 60 -4.47 12.47 -12.18
N HIS A 61 -4.83 12.11 -10.94
CA HIS A 61 -6.19 12.07 -10.45
C HIS A 61 -6.27 12.93 -9.18
N PHE A 62 -7.18 13.89 -9.17
CA PHE A 62 -7.56 14.54 -7.92
C PHE A 62 -8.20 13.48 -7.02
N PRO A 63 -7.65 13.18 -5.82
CA PRO A 63 -8.35 12.34 -4.85
C PRO A 63 -9.68 13.02 -4.48
N HIS A 64 -10.64 12.26 -3.94
CA HIS A 64 -11.95 12.76 -3.45
C HIS A 64 -11.87 13.73 -2.24
N GLY A 65 -10.75 14.42 -2.10
CA GLY A 65 -10.36 15.40 -1.10
C GLY A 65 -8.83 15.44 -1.02
N MET A 66 -8.21 16.61 -1.16
CA MET A 66 -6.80 16.78 -0.76
C MET A 66 -6.69 16.44 0.73
N ARG A 67 -5.73 15.60 1.10
CA ARG A 67 -5.60 15.17 2.49
C ARG A 67 -4.82 16.22 3.30
N PRO A 68 -5.28 16.65 4.49
CA PRO A 68 -4.62 17.74 5.24
C PRO A 68 -3.21 17.44 5.77
N ASP A 69 -2.81 16.17 5.79
CA ASP A 69 -1.49 15.67 6.20
C ASP A 69 -0.43 15.81 5.09
N ASN A 70 -0.84 15.86 3.83
CA ASN A 70 0.06 16.04 2.69
C ASN A 70 0.48 17.50 2.50
N ARG A 71 1.72 17.70 2.01
CA ARG A 71 2.22 19.00 1.57
C ARG A 71 2.02 19.15 0.07
N TYR A 72 1.43 20.27 -0.35
CA TYR A 72 1.16 20.58 -1.74
C TYR A 72 1.88 21.86 -2.19
N VAL A 73 2.28 21.90 -3.46
CA VAL A 73 2.69 23.10 -4.19
C VAL A 73 1.86 23.18 -5.47
N TYR A 74 1.63 24.39 -5.99
CA TYR A 74 1.04 24.55 -7.31
C TYR A 74 2.10 25.10 -8.26
N ASP A 75 2.21 24.47 -9.42
CA ASP A 75 3.00 24.96 -10.55
C ASP A 75 2.23 24.73 -11.85
N CYS A 76 2.81 25.07 -12.99
CA CYS A 76 2.19 24.85 -14.29
C CYS A 76 1.82 23.39 -14.52
N CYS A 77 0.63 23.15 -15.05
CA CYS A 77 0.22 21.81 -15.49
C CYS A 77 1.16 21.32 -16.59
N PRO A 78 1.34 19.98 -16.75
CA PRO A 78 2.12 19.42 -17.84
C PRO A 78 1.73 19.97 -19.22
N GLY A 79 2.72 20.24 -20.07
CA GLY A 79 2.55 20.91 -21.36
C GLY A 79 2.44 22.44 -21.30
N TYR A 80 2.47 23.04 -20.11
CA TYR A 80 2.49 24.49 -19.90
C TYR A 80 3.73 24.95 -19.11
N SER A 81 4.21 26.14 -19.45
CA SER A 81 5.32 26.84 -18.80
C SER A 81 4.95 28.29 -18.46
N LYS A 82 5.70 28.90 -17.54
CA LYS A 82 5.53 30.31 -17.16
C LYS A 82 6.00 31.18 -18.31
N SER A 83 5.19 32.16 -18.70
CA SER A 83 5.56 33.09 -19.77
C SER A 83 6.47 34.20 -19.26
N ASP A 84 7.54 34.48 -20.00
CA ASP A 84 8.39 35.68 -19.79
C ASP A 84 7.62 37.00 -20.01
N ILE A 85 6.55 36.95 -20.82
CA ILE A 85 5.74 38.11 -21.22
C ILE A 85 4.63 38.40 -20.19
N ILE A 86 4.04 37.35 -19.60
CA ILE A 86 2.94 37.46 -18.62
C ILE A 86 3.42 36.85 -17.29
N PRO A 87 3.93 37.68 -16.36
CA PRO A 87 4.60 37.20 -15.16
C PRO A 87 3.74 36.26 -14.33
N ASN A 88 4.33 35.13 -13.92
CA ASN A 88 3.74 34.11 -13.06
C ASN A 88 2.46 33.44 -13.59
N GLN A 89 2.19 33.49 -14.90
CA GLN A 89 1.07 32.75 -15.52
C GLN A 89 1.56 31.61 -16.42
N CYS A 90 0.94 30.45 -16.28
CA CYS A 90 1.25 29.23 -17.02
C CYS A 90 0.52 29.23 -18.39
N VAL A 91 0.90 30.17 -19.25
CA VAL A 91 0.22 30.43 -20.54
C VAL A 91 1.09 30.11 -21.75
N GLN A 92 2.40 29.91 -21.56
CA GLN A 92 3.28 29.41 -22.60
C GLN A 92 3.04 27.91 -22.75
N ARG A 93 2.84 27.43 -23.98
CA ARG A 93 2.61 26.01 -24.28
C ARG A 93 3.86 25.40 -24.88
N ASP A 94 4.14 24.15 -24.52
CA ASP A 94 5.22 23.37 -25.13
C ASP A 94 5.04 23.27 -26.66
N SER A 95 6.16 23.18 -27.38
CA SER A 95 6.19 23.12 -28.84
C SER A 95 5.74 21.75 -29.38
N THR A 96 4.44 21.61 -29.65
CA THR A 96 3.82 20.36 -30.14
C THR A 96 4.06 20.05 -31.63
N TRP A 97 4.96 20.78 -32.29
CA TRP A 97 5.22 20.70 -33.73
C TRP A 97 6.52 19.96 -34.10
N LYS A 98 7.19 19.37 -33.11
CA LYS A 98 8.40 18.56 -33.28
C LYS A 98 8.07 17.07 -33.12
N ASP A 99 8.85 16.20 -33.74
CA ASP A 99 8.83 14.76 -33.49
C ASP A 99 9.36 14.41 -32.09
N LEU A 100 9.05 13.18 -31.64
CA LEU A 100 9.48 12.61 -30.36
C LEU A 100 10.97 12.79 -30.10
N ILE A 101 11.84 12.52 -31.09
CA ILE A 101 13.28 12.54 -30.81
C ILE A 101 13.82 13.97 -30.76
N ARG A 102 13.47 14.84 -31.71
CA ARG A 102 13.90 16.25 -31.67
C ARG A 102 13.38 16.95 -30.41
N TYR A 103 12.16 16.65 -29.96
CA TYR A 103 11.65 17.16 -28.69
C TYR A 103 12.55 16.74 -27.52
N LEU A 104 12.99 15.48 -27.45
CA LEU A 104 13.88 15.01 -26.39
C LEU A 104 15.27 15.63 -26.45
N GLU A 105 15.86 15.77 -27.64
CA GLU A 105 17.16 16.42 -27.85
C GLU A 105 17.13 17.88 -27.36
N ASP A 106 16.09 18.64 -27.72
CA ASP A 106 15.93 20.04 -27.34
C ASP A 106 15.62 20.25 -25.84
N ASN A 107 15.07 19.25 -25.15
CA ASN A 107 14.76 19.31 -23.72
C ASN A 107 15.85 18.68 -22.83
N GLY A 108 16.99 18.28 -23.41
CA GLY A 108 18.16 17.76 -22.67
C GLY A 108 18.15 16.25 -22.44
N ASN A 109 17.21 15.50 -23.00
CA ASN A 109 17.12 14.04 -22.92
C ASN A 109 17.88 13.35 -24.08
N SER A 110 19.12 13.79 -24.33
CA SER A 110 19.93 13.38 -25.49
C SER A 110 20.36 11.90 -25.47
N ASN A 111 20.60 11.32 -24.29
CA ASN A 111 20.90 9.89 -24.17
C ASN A 111 19.64 9.05 -24.43
N THR A 112 18.49 9.44 -23.89
CA THR A 112 17.21 8.76 -24.18
C THR A 112 16.84 8.88 -25.66
N ALA A 113 16.98 10.07 -26.25
CA ALA A 113 16.82 10.32 -27.69
C ALA A 113 17.68 9.38 -28.55
N ARG A 114 18.97 9.26 -28.23
CA ARG A 114 19.90 8.35 -28.91
C ARG A 114 19.51 6.88 -28.72
N ALA A 115 19.18 6.46 -27.49
CA ALA A 115 18.73 5.10 -27.21
C ALA A 115 17.48 4.73 -28.01
N LEU A 116 16.53 5.66 -28.17
CA LEU A 116 15.32 5.47 -28.97
C LEU A 116 15.62 5.38 -30.48
N LYS A 117 16.56 6.19 -31.00
CA LYS A 117 17.02 6.13 -32.40
C LYS A 117 17.76 4.82 -32.72
N GLU A 118 18.72 4.44 -31.87
CA GLU A 118 19.69 3.38 -32.16
C GLU A 118 19.20 1.99 -31.70
N ASN A 119 18.48 1.92 -30.58
CA ASN A 119 18.17 0.67 -29.86
C ASN A 119 16.67 0.38 -29.78
N THR A 120 15.90 0.73 -30.83
CA THR A 120 14.50 0.31 -30.97
C THR A 120 14.15 -0.35 -32.30
N ALA A 121 14.87 -0.04 -33.37
CA ALA A 121 14.49 -0.32 -34.76
C ALA A 121 13.12 0.27 -35.20
N ILE A 122 12.53 1.21 -34.44
CA ILE A 122 11.24 1.84 -34.75
C ILE A 122 11.49 3.16 -35.49
N GLN A 123 11.49 3.09 -36.83
CA GLN A 123 11.77 4.26 -37.68
C GLN A 123 10.76 5.41 -37.49
N ASP A 124 9.51 5.09 -37.16
CA ASP A 124 8.43 6.08 -36.96
C ASP A 124 8.74 7.11 -35.85
N LEU A 125 9.58 6.78 -34.86
CA LEU A 125 9.90 7.67 -33.73
C LEU A 125 10.56 8.98 -34.18
N GLN A 126 11.19 9.00 -35.35
CA GLN A 126 11.84 10.17 -35.96
C GLN A 126 11.25 10.54 -37.33
N ALA A 127 10.12 9.92 -37.73
CA ALA A 127 9.53 10.11 -39.05
C ALA A 127 8.46 11.20 -39.06
N GLU A 128 8.50 12.07 -40.06
CA GLU A 128 7.50 13.10 -40.31
C GLU A 128 7.06 13.06 -41.78
N PRO A 129 5.82 12.61 -42.10
CA PRO A 129 4.84 12.01 -41.21
C PRO A 129 5.21 10.56 -40.82
N SER A 130 4.90 10.17 -39.58
CA SER A 130 4.98 8.80 -39.09
C SER A 130 3.79 7.94 -39.55
N GLN A 131 4.00 6.65 -39.78
CA GLN A 131 2.91 5.71 -40.12
C GLN A 131 2.10 5.30 -38.88
N LYS A 132 2.78 5.16 -37.73
CA LYS A 132 2.17 4.91 -36.43
C LYS A 132 2.56 6.01 -35.45
N VAL A 133 1.73 6.23 -34.44
CA VAL A 133 2.04 7.11 -33.30
C VAL A 133 2.42 6.29 -32.07
N TYR A 134 3.24 6.83 -31.20
CA TYR A 134 3.76 6.13 -30.01
C TYR A 134 3.69 6.99 -28.75
N THR A 135 3.69 6.32 -27.61
CA THR A 135 3.89 6.93 -26.29
C THR A 135 5.25 6.47 -25.75
N VAL A 136 6.04 7.42 -25.25
CA VAL A 136 7.38 7.16 -24.72
C VAL A 136 7.45 7.55 -23.24
N PHE A 137 7.94 6.64 -22.40
CA PHE A 137 8.20 6.86 -20.98
C PHE A 137 9.68 7.17 -20.77
N VAL A 138 9.96 8.41 -20.35
CA VAL A 138 11.29 9.02 -20.34
C VAL A 138 11.72 9.26 -18.90
N PRO A 139 12.94 8.87 -18.49
CA PRO A 139 13.43 9.23 -17.16
C PRO A 139 13.64 10.75 -17.07
N GLN A 140 13.20 11.37 -15.97
CA GLN A 140 13.40 12.80 -15.73
C GLN A 140 14.91 13.15 -15.62
N ASN A 141 15.71 12.24 -15.06
CA ASN A 141 17.17 12.30 -15.15
C ASN A 141 17.63 11.43 -16.33
N ASP A 142 18.14 12.05 -17.39
CA ASP A 142 18.47 11.35 -18.64
C ASP A 142 19.56 10.27 -18.49
N GLU A 143 20.41 10.38 -17.47
CA GLU A 143 21.44 9.37 -17.14
C GLU A 143 20.84 8.07 -16.55
N ASP A 144 19.61 8.08 -16.02
CA ASP A 144 18.97 6.88 -15.45
C ASP A 144 18.61 5.83 -16.51
N ILE A 145 18.75 6.18 -17.80
CA ILE A 145 18.65 5.30 -18.98
C ILE A 145 19.58 4.08 -18.90
N LYS A 146 20.59 4.12 -18.02
CA LYS A 146 21.53 3.04 -17.70
C LYS A 146 21.85 3.02 -16.20
N ASN A 147 21.79 1.84 -15.59
CA ASN A 147 22.21 1.62 -14.20
C ASN A 147 22.63 0.15 -13.99
N ALA A 148 22.74 -0.32 -12.75
CA ALA A 148 23.15 -1.70 -12.45
C ALA A 148 22.13 -2.78 -12.85
N GLU A 149 20.84 -2.43 -12.98
CA GLU A 149 19.74 -3.37 -13.28
C GLU A 149 19.32 -3.36 -14.75
N LEU A 150 19.64 -2.30 -15.52
CA LEU A 150 19.25 -2.11 -16.91
C LEU A 150 20.25 -1.26 -17.70
N ASP A 151 20.30 -1.45 -19.02
CA ASP A 151 21.11 -0.64 -19.93
C ASP A 151 20.39 -0.47 -21.27
N TYR A 152 19.70 0.66 -21.46
CA TYR A 152 19.01 0.98 -22.71
C TYR A 152 19.94 1.59 -23.79
N THR A 153 21.24 1.72 -23.49
CA THR A 153 22.26 2.11 -24.48
C THR A 153 22.83 0.92 -25.26
N GLY A 154 22.45 -0.32 -24.90
CA GLY A 154 22.85 -1.57 -25.56
C GLY A 154 22.11 -1.88 -26.87
N ARG A 155 22.77 -2.63 -27.76
CA ARG A 155 22.33 -2.91 -29.16
C ARG A 155 21.27 -4.00 -29.31
N ASP A 156 20.47 -4.27 -28.27
CA ASP A 156 19.60 -5.44 -28.13
C ASP A 156 18.11 -5.11 -28.24
N ASN A 157 17.77 -3.92 -28.78
CA ASN A 157 16.41 -3.37 -28.81
C ASN A 157 15.77 -3.18 -27.41
N SER A 158 16.58 -3.11 -26.35
CA SER A 158 16.11 -2.94 -24.97
C SER A 158 15.31 -1.65 -24.76
N ALA A 159 15.64 -0.55 -25.45
CA ALA A 159 14.92 0.72 -25.32
C ALA A 159 13.45 0.65 -25.79
N ARG A 160 13.05 -0.40 -26.52
CA ARG A 160 11.62 -0.70 -26.80
C ARG A 160 10.79 -0.93 -25.53
N ASN A 161 11.42 -1.19 -24.38
CA ASN A 161 10.70 -1.24 -23.09
C ASN A 161 10.06 0.10 -22.71
N LEU A 162 10.61 1.22 -23.20
CA LEU A 162 10.15 2.58 -22.93
C LEU A 162 9.04 3.05 -23.86
N VAL A 163 8.72 2.25 -24.90
CA VAL A 163 7.85 2.66 -26.01
C VAL A 163 6.59 1.79 -26.05
N ALA A 164 5.44 2.42 -26.20
CA ALA A 164 4.16 1.75 -26.43
C ALA A 164 3.49 2.32 -27.69
N GLN A 165 2.93 1.47 -28.56
CA GLN A 165 2.21 1.93 -29.75
C GLN A 165 0.88 2.59 -29.34
N GLY A 166 0.54 3.73 -29.94
CA GLY A 166 -0.65 4.53 -29.65
C GLY A 166 -0.37 5.74 -28.74
N ARG A 167 -1.38 6.60 -28.57
CA ARG A 167 -1.37 7.75 -27.65
C ARG A 167 -2.07 7.37 -26.34
N HIS A 168 -1.29 7.09 -25.31
CA HIS A 168 -1.78 6.62 -24.00
C HIS A 168 -1.76 7.79 -23.02
N TYR A 169 -2.85 8.56 -22.97
CA TYR A 169 -2.93 9.73 -22.11
C TYR A 169 -3.11 9.37 -20.63
N SER A 170 -2.57 10.21 -19.75
CA SER A 170 -2.56 10.00 -18.30
C SER A 170 -3.93 9.81 -17.62
N PRO A 171 -5.08 10.35 -18.10
CA PRO A 171 -6.39 10.05 -17.51
C PRO A 171 -6.82 8.59 -17.67
N SER A 172 -6.17 7.82 -18.57
CA SER A 172 -6.37 6.38 -18.68
C SER A 172 -5.56 5.57 -17.66
N PHE A 173 -4.64 6.20 -16.92
CA PHE A 173 -3.71 5.53 -16.02
C PHE A 173 -4.34 5.24 -14.64
N ILE A 174 -5.44 4.48 -14.68
CA ILE A 174 -6.15 3.98 -13.50
C ILE A 174 -5.44 2.74 -12.93
N ASN A 175 -5.60 2.50 -11.62
CA ASN A 175 -4.94 1.37 -10.95
C ASN A 175 -5.35 0.02 -11.55
N GLY A 176 -4.36 -0.76 -12.00
CA GLY A 176 -4.55 -2.05 -12.65
C GLY A 176 -4.67 -1.96 -14.18
N ALA A 177 -4.61 -0.76 -14.77
CA ALA A 177 -4.47 -0.62 -16.22
C ALA A 177 -3.14 -1.22 -16.70
N LYS A 178 -3.14 -1.65 -17.96
CA LYS A 178 -2.00 -2.30 -18.62
C LYS A 178 -1.80 -1.69 -20.00
N ILE A 179 -0.56 -1.31 -20.30
CA ILE A 179 -0.19 -0.71 -21.59
C ILE A 179 0.84 -1.63 -22.26
N PRO A 180 0.51 -2.30 -23.38
CA PRO A 180 1.48 -3.13 -24.08
C PRO A 180 2.65 -2.28 -24.59
N ASN A 181 3.86 -2.56 -24.13
CA ASN A 181 5.06 -2.00 -24.73
C ASN A 181 5.46 -2.76 -26.00
N GLU A 182 6.39 -2.18 -26.75
CA GLU A 182 6.87 -2.72 -28.02
C GLU A 182 7.56 -4.10 -27.87
N ASN A 183 8.10 -4.41 -26.69
CA ASN A 183 8.64 -5.75 -26.36
C ASN A 183 7.57 -6.77 -25.92
N SER A 184 6.28 -6.50 -26.18
CA SER A 184 5.15 -7.37 -25.83
C SER A 184 5.07 -7.67 -24.33
N VAL A 185 5.43 -6.70 -23.50
CA VAL A 185 5.25 -6.72 -22.03
C VAL A 185 4.23 -5.65 -21.66
N ASP A 186 3.18 -6.06 -20.95
CA ASP A 186 2.23 -5.13 -20.35
C ASP A 186 2.92 -4.29 -19.26
N LEU A 187 3.07 -2.99 -19.51
CA LEU A 187 3.44 -2.02 -18.47
C LEU A 187 2.29 -1.92 -17.47
N LYS A 188 2.53 -2.30 -16.22
CA LYS A 188 1.54 -2.22 -15.13
C LYS A 188 1.45 -0.79 -14.62
N ILE A 189 0.22 -0.27 -14.61
CA ILE A 189 -0.12 1.01 -14.01
C ILE A 189 -0.68 0.77 -12.59
N THR A 190 -0.12 1.46 -11.60
CA THR A 190 -0.67 1.50 -10.24
C THR A 190 -0.95 2.93 -9.83
N SER A 191 -2.14 3.18 -9.28
CA SER A 191 -2.49 4.50 -8.73
C SER A 191 -3.05 4.36 -7.31
N TYR A 192 -2.72 5.33 -6.47
CA TYR A 192 -2.92 5.25 -5.03
C TYR A 192 -3.87 6.34 -4.55
N SER A 193 -4.49 6.15 -3.37
CA SER A 193 -5.42 7.13 -2.77
C SER A 193 -4.78 8.47 -2.36
N SER A 194 -3.47 8.63 -2.56
CA SER A 194 -2.75 9.90 -2.51
C SER A 194 -2.92 10.74 -3.79
N GLY A 195 -3.33 10.14 -4.92
CA GLY A 195 -3.35 10.77 -6.26
C GLY A 195 -2.09 10.50 -7.09
N LEU A 196 -1.08 9.85 -6.51
CA LEU A 196 0.13 9.43 -7.21
C LEU A 196 -0.13 8.21 -8.11
N THR A 197 0.46 8.23 -9.31
CA THR A 197 0.39 7.16 -10.30
C THR A 197 1.80 6.72 -10.69
N PHE A 198 1.96 5.44 -10.98
CA PHE A 198 3.23 4.81 -11.31
C PHE A 198 3.08 3.90 -12.52
N VAL A 199 4.15 3.84 -13.31
CA VAL A 199 4.33 2.92 -14.46
C VAL A 199 5.49 2.00 -14.09
N GLU A 200 5.27 0.69 -13.97
CA GLU A 200 6.32 -0.26 -13.50
C GLU A 200 7.03 0.19 -12.19
N CYS A 201 6.27 0.74 -11.24
CA CYS A 201 6.76 1.37 -10.01
C CYS A 201 7.67 2.60 -10.15
N ARG A 202 7.84 3.15 -11.37
CA ARG A 202 8.36 4.51 -11.56
C ARG A 202 7.24 5.53 -11.45
N MET A 203 7.42 6.56 -10.64
CA MET A 203 6.43 7.61 -10.43
C MET A 203 6.28 8.46 -11.68
N LEU A 204 5.04 8.78 -12.08
CA LEU A 204 4.79 9.73 -13.15
C LEU A 204 5.01 11.17 -12.64
N MET A 205 6.06 11.82 -13.15
CA MET A 205 6.54 13.13 -12.70
C MET A 205 5.94 14.28 -13.51
N SER A 206 5.80 14.08 -14.82
CA SER A 206 5.07 14.96 -15.74
C SER A 206 4.51 14.11 -16.90
N ALA A 207 3.44 14.56 -17.54
CA ALA A 207 2.64 13.71 -18.42
C ALA A 207 2.10 14.43 -19.65
N ASP A 208 1.65 13.67 -20.64
CA ASP A 208 0.90 14.17 -21.80
C ASP A 208 1.63 15.24 -22.64
N HIS A 209 2.97 15.19 -22.71
CA HIS A 209 3.75 16.10 -23.56
C HIS A 209 3.57 15.73 -25.04
N GLU A 210 2.91 16.61 -25.79
CA GLU A 210 2.47 16.40 -27.17
C GLU A 210 3.59 16.60 -28.21
N THR A 211 3.71 15.67 -29.16
CA THR A 211 4.63 15.73 -30.31
C THR A 211 3.90 15.36 -31.62
N THR A 212 4.51 15.61 -32.79
CA THR A 212 3.88 15.36 -34.10
C THR A 212 3.53 13.89 -34.32
N ASN A 213 4.42 12.99 -33.89
CA ASN A 213 4.31 11.54 -34.06
C ASN A 213 4.05 10.78 -32.74
N GLY A 214 3.75 11.46 -31.62
CA GLY A 214 3.53 10.77 -30.36
C GLY A 214 3.24 11.61 -29.13
N LEU A 215 3.49 10.98 -27.97
CA LEU A 215 3.25 11.50 -26.64
C LEU A 215 4.43 11.13 -25.71
N ILE A 216 4.84 12.04 -24.83
CA ILE A 216 5.93 11.81 -23.85
C ILE A 216 5.39 11.92 -22.42
N HIS A 217 5.83 10.98 -21.59
CA HIS A 217 5.60 10.94 -20.15
C HIS A 217 6.94 10.89 -19.43
N TYR A 218 7.17 11.79 -18.47
CA TYR A 218 8.37 11.80 -17.65
C TYR A 218 8.16 11.01 -16.35
N THR A 219 9.11 10.15 -16.01
CA THR A 219 9.08 9.30 -14.81
C THR A 219 10.27 9.57 -13.89
N ASP A 220 10.16 9.20 -12.60
CA ASP A 220 11.20 9.41 -11.56
C ASP A 220 12.49 8.57 -11.72
N GLY A 221 12.61 7.88 -12.85
CA GLY A 221 13.72 7.05 -13.27
C GLY A 221 13.29 6.15 -14.42
N ALA A 222 14.22 5.47 -15.08
CA ALA A 222 13.90 4.64 -16.25
C ALA A 222 13.02 3.44 -15.87
N LEU A 223 12.06 3.08 -16.74
CA LEU A 223 11.22 1.91 -16.51
C LEU A 223 12.08 0.65 -16.38
N PRO A 224 11.91 -0.18 -15.33
CA PRO A 224 12.68 -1.40 -15.18
C PRO A 224 12.39 -2.39 -16.31
N ALA A 225 13.38 -3.22 -16.62
CA ALA A 225 13.28 -4.25 -17.66
C ALA A 225 12.47 -5.48 -17.18
N THR A 226 11.21 -5.25 -16.80
CA THR A 226 10.25 -6.22 -16.24
C THR A 226 10.11 -7.50 -17.07
N GLY A 227 10.39 -7.44 -18.39
CA GLY A 227 10.46 -8.60 -19.26
C GLY A 227 11.51 -9.66 -18.88
N LYS A 228 12.58 -9.28 -18.17
CA LYS A 228 13.70 -10.15 -17.75
C LYS A 228 13.27 -11.27 -16.80
N TYR A 229 12.25 -11.03 -15.96
CA TYR A 229 11.73 -12.00 -15.00
C TYR A 229 10.25 -12.25 -15.26
N SER A 230 9.90 -13.45 -15.69
CA SER A 230 8.51 -13.81 -16.01
C SER A 230 7.65 -13.97 -14.77
N THR A 231 8.26 -14.12 -13.59
CA THR A 231 7.55 -14.31 -12.31
C THR A 231 8.28 -13.64 -11.15
N VAL A 232 7.55 -13.38 -10.06
CA VAL A 232 8.15 -12.94 -8.79
C VAL A 232 9.11 -14.00 -8.24
N MET A 233 8.80 -15.30 -8.40
CA MET A 233 9.71 -16.36 -7.96
C MET A 233 11.05 -16.34 -8.72
N GLU A 234 11.03 -16.10 -10.04
CA GLU A 234 12.25 -15.93 -10.85
C GLU A 234 13.07 -14.72 -10.36
N ARG A 235 12.43 -13.59 -10.03
CA ARG A 235 13.14 -12.42 -9.48
C ARG A 235 13.71 -12.68 -8.08
N LEU A 236 12.99 -13.42 -7.24
CA LEU A 236 13.46 -13.83 -5.91
C LEU A 236 14.69 -14.75 -5.98
N GLN A 237 14.77 -15.63 -6.99
CA GLN A 237 15.87 -16.57 -7.17
C GLN A 237 17.16 -15.91 -7.72
N ASP A 238 17.03 -14.78 -8.42
CA ASP A 238 18.16 -14.01 -8.95
C ASP A 238 18.88 -13.16 -7.89
N GLU A 239 18.27 -12.97 -6.72
CA GLU A 239 18.82 -12.20 -5.60
C GLU A 239 19.52 -13.11 -4.57
N PRO A 240 20.86 -13.23 -4.59
CA PRO A 240 21.58 -14.20 -3.75
C PRO A 240 21.45 -13.91 -2.25
N ASP A 241 21.31 -12.64 -1.87
CA ASP A 241 21.24 -12.19 -0.48
C ASP A 241 19.88 -12.44 0.20
N ILE A 242 18.90 -13.04 -0.48
CA ILE A 242 17.61 -13.44 0.13
C ILE A 242 17.33 -14.95 0.02
N SER A 243 18.29 -15.73 -0.48
CA SER A 243 18.13 -17.16 -0.77
C SER A 243 17.63 -18.01 0.40
N ASN A 244 17.98 -17.67 1.65
CA ASN A 244 17.50 -18.37 2.86
C ASN A 244 15.98 -18.16 3.08
N PHE A 245 15.49 -16.95 2.86
CA PHE A 245 14.05 -16.64 2.93
C PHE A 245 13.29 -17.35 1.79
N VAL A 246 13.84 -17.34 0.57
CA VAL A 246 13.25 -18.02 -0.59
C VAL A 246 13.14 -19.53 -0.37
N GLN A 247 14.12 -20.15 0.31
CA GLN A 247 14.04 -21.55 0.72
C GLN A 247 12.95 -21.80 1.76
N ALA A 248 12.71 -20.86 2.68
CA ALA A 248 11.73 -20.99 3.76
C ALA A 248 10.25 -20.80 3.33
N LEU A 249 9.98 -20.19 2.17
CA LEU A 249 8.62 -20.07 1.62
C LEU A 249 7.96 -21.46 1.47
N PRO A 250 6.69 -21.66 1.90
CA PRO A 250 6.01 -22.95 1.77
C PRO A 250 5.69 -23.29 0.30
N PRO A 251 5.44 -24.58 -0.02
CA PRO A 251 5.21 -25.04 -1.39
C PRO A 251 4.10 -24.29 -2.13
N ASP A 252 2.97 -24.02 -1.46
CA ASP A 252 1.80 -23.37 -2.08
C ASP A 252 2.11 -21.92 -2.45
N THR A 253 2.84 -21.20 -1.59
CA THR A 253 3.29 -19.82 -1.85
C THR A 253 4.34 -19.79 -2.97
N LYS A 254 5.30 -20.73 -2.98
CA LYS A 254 6.25 -20.90 -4.11
C LYS A 254 5.51 -21.16 -5.43
N TYR A 255 4.50 -22.03 -5.42
CA TYR A 255 3.67 -22.31 -6.59
C TYR A 255 2.93 -21.06 -7.07
N ALA A 256 2.25 -20.34 -6.17
CA ALA A 256 1.53 -19.10 -6.48
C ALA A 256 2.43 -18.04 -7.13
N LEU A 257 3.63 -17.80 -6.55
CA LEU A 257 4.62 -16.84 -7.03
C LEU A 257 5.31 -17.28 -8.34
N SER A 258 5.21 -18.55 -8.74
CA SER A 258 5.78 -19.11 -9.98
C SER A 258 4.82 -19.13 -11.17
N ARG A 259 3.57 -18.66 -11.01
CA ARG A 259 2.58 -18.64 -12.10
C ARG A 259 2.82 -17.47 -13.05
N ARG A 260 3.29 -17.74 -14.27
CA ARG A 260 3.53 -16.75 -15.34
C ARG A 260 2.24 -16.07 -15.85
N ASP A 261 1.11 -16.76 -15.74
CA ASP A 261 -0.23 -16.33 -16.14
C ASP A 261 -1.06 -15.76 -14.98
N SER A 262 -0.42 -15.47 -13.83
CA SER A 262 -1.09 -14.90 -12.67
C SER A 262 -1.86 -13.63 -13.02
N ARG A 263 -3.17 -13.63 -12.71
CA ARG A 263 -4.02 -12.43 -12.76
C ARG A 263 -3.78 -11.51 -11.55
N GLU A 264 -3.25 -12.06 -10.47
CA GLU A 264 -2.84 -11.33 -9.28
C GLU A 264 -1.42 -10.79 -9.46
N LEU A 265 -1.16 -9.59 -8.94
CA LEU A 265 0.17 -9.02 -8.85
C LEU A 265 0.64 -9.06 -7.38
N TYR A 266 1.82 -9.63 -7.13
CA TYR A 266 2.32 -9.81 -5.76
C TYR A 266 3.26 -8.69 -5.32
N THR A 267 3.39 -8.50 -4.02
CA THR A 267 4.53 -7.84 -3.37
C THR A 267 5.18 -8.80 -2.41
N VAL A 268 6.51 -8.90 -2.44
CA VAL A 268 7.29 -9.68 -1.48
C VAL A 268 8.31 -8.78 -0.78
N PHE A 269 8.23 -8.71 0.54
CA PHE A 269 9.19 -8.01 1.39
C PHE A 269 10.25 -9.02 1.85
N ALA A 270 11.28 -9.26 1.05
CA ALA A 270 12.27 -10.30 1.31
C ALA A 270 13.35 -9.83 2.31
N PRO A 271 13.43 -10.38 3.53
CA PRO A 271 14.54 -10.08 4.43
C PRO A 271 15.86 -10.67 3.91
N THR A 272 16.97 -9.96 4.17
CA THR A 272 18.32 -10.45 3.83
C THR A 272 18.67 -11.75 4.55
N ASN A 273 19.67 -12.46 4.05
CA ASN A 273 20.13 -13.74 4.59
C ASN A 273 20.61 -13.62 6.04
N SER A 274 21.21 -12.48 6.41
CA SER A 274 21.59 -12.16 7.79
C SER A 274 20.36 -11.92 8.65
N ALA A 275 19.45 -11.03 8.20
CA ALA A 275 18.20 -10.74 8.89
C ALA A 275 17.36 -11.99 9.17
N TRP A 276 17.18 -12.84 8.15
CA TRP A 276 16.44 -14.09 8.26
C TRP A 276 17.12 -15.04 9.25
N LYS A 277 18.43 -15.24 9.13
CA LYS A 277 19.20 -16.10 10.05
C LYS A 277 19.14 -15.62 11.50
N ASP A 278 19.14 -14.32 11.74
CA ASP A 278 19.07 -13.76 13.09
C ASP A 278 17.66 -13.90 13.69
N ALA A 279 16.60 -13.71 12.88
CA ALA A 279 15.23 -14.03 13.30
C ALA A 279 15.05 -15.52 13.61
N LEU A 280 15.63 -16.43 12.81
CA LEU A 280 15.60 -17.88 13.08
C LEU A 280 16.23 -18.30 14.43
N LYS A 281 17.07 -17.46 15.06
CA LYS A 281 17.60 -17.71 16.42
C LYS A 281 16.62 -17.28 17.52
N GLY A 282 15.76 -16.29 17.23
CA GLY A 282 14.79 -15.74 18.16
C GLY A 282 13.42 -16.42 18.08
N LEU A 283 13.18 -17.23 17.04
CA LEU A 283 11.91 -17.94 16.85
C LEU A 283 11.64 -18.92 18.00
N GLY A 284 10.51 -18.72 18.67
CA GLY A 284 10.09 -19.46 19.86
C GLY A 284 9.55 -20.87 19.57
N PRO A 285 9.41 -21.72 20.59
CA PRO A 285 8.83 -23.06 20.44
C PRO A 285 7.35 -22.98 20.03
N GLY A 286 7.04 -23.37 18.80
CA GLY A 286 5.69 -23.36 18.23
C GLY A 286 5.50 -22.42 17.05
N GLU A 287 6.47 -21.53 16.81
CA GLU A 287 6.40 -20.60 15.68
C GLU A 287 6.66 -21.32 14.34
N SER A 288 5.72 -21.20 13.41
CA SER A 288 5.88 -21.76 12.06
C SER A 288 6.70 -20.83 11.19
N VAL A 289 7.91 -21.26 10.82
CA VAL A 289 8.78 -20.60 9.83
C VAL A 289 8.04 -20.33 8.52
N ALA A 290 7.11 -21.21 8.12
CA ALA A 290 6.27 -21.01 6.94
C ALA A 290 5.23 -19.89 7.11
N SER A 291 4.66 -19.72 8.31
CA SER A 291 3.75 -18.60 8.63
C SER A 291 4.51 -17.27 8.59
N LEU A 292 5.68 -17.21 9.22
CA LEU A 292 6.56 -16.04 9.18
C LEU A 292 7.00 -15.71 7.73
N ALA A 293 7.33 -16.71 6.91
CA ALA A 293 7.66 -16.48 5.51
C ALA A 293 6.45 -15.94 4.71
N ASN A 294 5.25 -16.45 4.98
CA ASN A 294 4.00 -16.00 4.35
C ASN A 294 3.56 -14.59 4.75
N HIS A 295 3.86 -14.13 5.97
CA HIS A 295 3.64 -12.74 6.41
C HIS A 295 4.31 -11.71 5.47
N HIS A 296 5.40 -12.10 4.81
CA HIS A 296 6.16 -11.23 3.93
C HIS A 296 5.64 -11.19 2.48
N VAL A 297 4.55 -11.90 2.17
CA VAL A 297 3.99 -12.04 0.81
C VAL A 297 2.56 -11.51 0.76
N LEU A 298 2.28 -10.57 -0.14
CA LEU A 298 0.95 -9.99 -0.35
C LEU A 298 0.48 -10.21 -1.80
N ASN A 299 -0.81 -10.45 -2.01
CA ASN A 299 -1.46 -10.54 -3.33
C ASN A 299 -1.86 -9.17 -3.91
N LYS A 300 -1.03 -8.14 -3.67
CA LYS A 300 -1.19 -6.78 -4.20
C LYS A 300 0.17 -6.19 -4.53
N MET A 301 0.28 -5.47 -5.64
CA MET A 301 1.48 -4.71 -6.02
C MET A 301 1.57 -3.37 -5.27
N ILE A 302 2.72 -3.11 -4.63
CA ILE A 302 2.98 -1.93 -3.82
C ILE A 302 4.36 -1.39 -4.18
N CYS A 303 4.39 -0.19 -4.76
CA CYS A 303 5.63 0.51 -5.11
C CYS A 303 6.17 1.29 -3.91
N SER A 304 7.49 1.31 -3.70
CA SER A 304 8.11 2.03 -2.57
C SER A 304 7.87 3.55 -2.69
N GLY A 305 7.80 4.05 -3.92
CA GLY A 305 7.48 5.45 -4.22
C GLY A 305 6.10 5.88 -3.73
N ALA A 306 5.13 4.97 -3.61
CA ALA A 306 3.78 5.25 -3.13
C ALA A 306 3.68 5.44 -1.61
N ILE A 307 4.67 4.96 -0.86
CA ILE A 307 4.78 5.15 0.60
C ILE A 307 5.26 6.60 0.83
N ILE A 308 4.37 7.45 1.34
CA ILE A 308 4.62 8.88 1.62
C ILE A 308 4.35 9.28 3.07
N GLN A 309 3.75 8.37 3.85
CA GLN A 309 3.39 8.52 5.26
C GLN A 309 3.11 7.12 5.84
N GLU A 310 2.81 7.03 7.14
CA GLU A 310 2.28 5.80 7.73
C GLU A 310 0.95 5.41 7.07
N SER A 311 0.85 4.15 6.63
CA SER A 311 -0.36 3.56 6.08
C SER A 311 -1.29 3.05 7.17
N GLY A 312 -2.57 2.88 6.84
CA GLY A 312 -3.39 1.89 7.54
C GLY A 312 -2.88 0.47 7.28
N ASP A 313 -3.58 -0.52 7.81
CA ASP A 313 -3.25 -1.94 7.58
C ASP A 313 -3.27 -2.30 6.09
N VAL A 314 -2.26 -3.07 5.67
CA VAL A 314 -2.03 -3.49 4.29
C VAL A 314 -2.01 -5.02 4.26
N GLY A 315 -2.92 -5.62 3.50
CA GLY A 315 -3.09 -7.06 3.44
C GLY A 315 -4.44 -7.47 2.83
N PRO A 316 -4.86 -8.73 3.03
CA PRO A 316 -4.16 -9.75 3.80
C PRO A 316 -2.81 -10.18 3.18
N THR A 317 -1.90 -10.65 4.01
CA THR A 317 -0.71 -11.42 3.60
C THR A 317 -1.10 -12.88 3.30
N GLN A 318 -0.16 -13.70 2.83
CA GLN A 318 -0.35 -15.15 2.72
C GLN A 318 -0.41 -15.87 4.09
N ALA A 319 -0.30 -15.14 5.20
CA ALA A 319 -0.50 -15.62 6.58
C ALA A 319 -1.83 -15.16 7.18
N ASP A 320 -2.74 -14.59 6.38
CA ASP A 320 -4.04 -14.03 6.82
C ASP A 320 -3.93 -12.94 7.92
N ASP A 321 -2.81 -12.20 7.91
CA ASP A 321 -2.59 -11.00 8.72
C ASP A 321 -2.29 -9.77 7.85
N TYR A 322 -1.83 -8.69 8.49
CA TYR A 322 -1.60 -7.39 7.87
C TYR A 322 -0.26 -6.82 8.33
N ILE A 323 0.39 -6.08 7.42
CA ILE A 323 1.55 -5.25 7.73
C ILE A 323 1.16 -3.76 7.69
N LYS A 324 2.05 -2.90 8.16
CA LYS A 324 1.98 -1.46 7.86
C LYS A 324 3.22 -1.01 7.09
N LEU A 325 3.09 0.12 6.43
CA LEU A 325 4.17 0.78 5.69
C LEU A 325 4.31 2.20 6.23
N THR A 326 5.53 2.71 6.32
CA THR A 326 5.79 4.03 6.90
C THR A 326 7.05 4.66 6.29
N LEU A 327 7.40 5.86 6.76
CA LEU A 327 8.68 6.47 6.48
C LEU A 327 9.58 6.44 7.72
N THR A 328 10.88 6.22 7.50
CA THR A 328 11.93 6.48 8.49
C THR A 328 12.02 7.96 8.83
N SER A 329 12.75 8.30 9.90
CA SER A 329 13.10 9.70 10.25
C SER A 329 13.70 10.50 9.11
N ASP A 330 14.44 9.83 8.22
CA ASP A 330 15.10 10.44 7.05
C ASP A 330 14.20 10.54 5.81
N GLY A 331 12.98 10.00 5.88
CA GLY A 331 12.00 10.01 4.80
C GLY A 331 12.09 8.84 3.81
N ASN A 332 12.86 7.79 4.13
CA ASN A 332 12.96 6.57 3.32
C ASN A 332 11.80 5.61 3.64
N PRO A 333 11.25 4.87 2.64
CA PRO A 333 10.21 3.89 2.89
C PRO A 333 10.69 2.75 3.79
N ALA A 334 9.82 2.32 4.69
CA ALA A 334 10.04 1.24 5.64
C ALA A 334 8.77 0.40 5.82
N VAL A 335 8.94 -0.89 6.14
CA VAL A 335 7.86 -1.70 6.72
C VAL A 335 7.76 -1.32 8.19
N LEU A 336 6.54 -1.19 8.71
CA LEU A 336 6.29 -1.05 10.14
C LEU A 336 5.70 -2.39 10.62
N ASP A 337 6.48 -3.12 11.41
CA ASP A 337 6.08 -4.43 11.91
C ASP A 337 5.09 -4.31 13.09
N ALA A 338 4.59 -5.45 13.57
CA ALA A 338 3.61 -5.45 14.65
C ALA A 338 4.18 -5.04 16.03
N CYS A 339 5.51 -5.07 16.19
CA CYS A 339 6.22 -4.50 17.34
C CYS A 339 6.52 -3.00 17.18
N ASN A 340 5.97 -2.37 16.13
CA ASN A 340 6.19 -0.98 15.78
C ASN A 340 7.69 -0.66 15.50
N GLN A 341 8.45 -1.64 15.02
CA GLN A 341 9.81 -1.43 14.52
C GLN A 341 9.75 -0.99 13.06
N GLN A 342 10.45 0.09 12.74
CA GLN A 342 10.62 0.55 11.36
C GLN A 342 11.76 -0.25 10.71
N ILE A 343 11.46 -0.90 9.60
CA ILE A 343 12.39 -1.76 8.86
C ILE A 343 12.65 -1.13 7.49
N PRO A 344 13.81 -0.48 7.28
CA PRO A 344 14.16 0.13 6.00
C PRO A 344 14.31 -0.88 4.86
N PHE A 345 14.17 -0.38 3.63
CA PHE A 345 14.37 -1.17 2.41
C PHE A 345 15.85 -1.05 1.97
N VAL A 346 16.53 -2.18 1.83
CA VAL A 346 17.91 -2.29 1.29
C VAL A 346 17.91 -2.12 -0.23
N LYS A 347 17.00 -2.84 -0.91
CA LYS A 347 16.70 -2.70 -2.34
C LYS A 347 15.19 -2.59 -2.49
N LYS A 348 14.74 -1.83 -3.48
CA LYS A 348 13.31 -1.50 -3.64
C LYS A 348 12.91 -1.54 -5.11
N ASP A 349 11.63 -1.80 -5.34
CA ASP A 349 11.00 -1.79 -6.67
C ASP A 349 11.67 -2.76 -7.67
N LEU A 350 12.06 -3.95 -7.19
CA LEU A 350 12.66 -5.00 -8.02
C LEU A 350 11.56 -5.74 -8.81
N MET A 351 11.38 -5.37 -10.07
CA MET A 351 10.21 -5.73 -10.86
C MET A 351 10.28 -7.09 -11.57
N SER A 352 9.12 -7.72 -11.72
CA SER A 352 8.86 -8.90 -12.55
C SER A 352 7.48 -8.79 -13.22
N LYS A 353 7.17 -9.62 -14.23
CA LYS A 353 5.85 -9.57 -14.90
C LYS A 353 4.66 -9.75 -13.94
N THR A 354 4.83 -10.49 -12.84
CA THR A 354 3.73 -10.83 -11.91
C THR A 354 3.80 -10.13 -10.55
N GLY A 355 4.67 -9.13 -10.38
CA GLY A 355 4.75 -8.37 -9.14
C GLY A 355 6.10 -7.70 -8.88
N VAL A 356 6.33 -7.33 -7.63
CA VAL A 356 7.48 -6.56 -7.15
C VAL A 356 8.11 -7.21 -5.92
N VAL A 357 9.44 -7.15 -5.82
CA VAL A 357 10.21 -7.54 -4.63
C VAL A 357 10.85 -6.30 -4.02
N HIS A 358 10.82 -6.22 -2.69
CA HIS A 358 11.60 -5.26 -1.90
C HIS A 358 12.47 -6.04 -0.93
N VAL A 359 13.77 -5.78 -0.91
CA VAL A 359 14.68 -6.39 0.07
C VAL A 359 14.69 -5.51 1.32
N ILE A 360 14.49 -6.09 2.50
CA ILE A 360 14.36 -5.35 3.77
C ILE A 360 15.46 -5.72 4.78
N GLU A 361 15.86 -4.75 5.60
CA GLU A 361 17.01 -4.88 6.52
C GLU A 361 16.80 -5.87 7.67
N ARG A 362 15.55 -6.18 8.00
CA ARG A 362 15.14 -7.06 9.11
C ARG A 362 13.91 -7.85 8.71
N VAL A 363 13.61 -8.92 9.44
CA VAL A 363 12.34 -9.64 9.31
C VAL A 363 11.22 -8.79 9.93
N ALA A 364 10.09 -8.66 9.23
CA ALA A 364 8.87 -8.08 9.78
C ALA A 364 8.21 -9.08 10.74
N THR A 365 8.07 -8.68 12.01
CA THR A 365 7.45 -9.49 13.06
C THR A 365 5.92 -9.44 12.96
N SER A 366 5.29 -10.61 12.89
CA SER A 366 3.84 -10.78 13.10
C SER A 366 3.55 -11.13 14.56
N LEU A 367 2.36 -10.81 15.06
CA LEU A 367 1.88 -11.30 16.37
C LEU A 367 1.27 -12.71 16.28
N LEU A 368 1.04 -13.26 15.08
CA LEU A 368 0.43 -14.58 14.92
C LEU A 368 1.25 -15.75 15.47
N PRO A 369 2.58 -15.81 15.28
CA PRO A 369 3.37 -16.93 15.79
C PRO A 369 3.76 -16.76 17.27
N LEU A 370 3.86 -15.52 17.77
CA LEU A 370 4.30 -15.21 19.14
C LEU A 370 3.38 -15.78 20.23
N SER A 371 3.97 -16.24 21.33
CA SER A 371 3.22 -16.48 22.58
C SER A 371 2.68 -15.16 23.17
N LEU A 372 1.72 -15.26 24.09
CA LEU A 372 1.15 -14.09 24.77
C LEU A 372 2.22 -13.22 25.46
N SER A 373 3.24 -13.85 26.04
CA SER A 373 4.35 -13.19 26.72
C SER A 373 5.25 -12.43 25.74
N GLU A 374 5.59 -13.06 24.62
CA GLU A 374 6.41 -12.47 23.56
C GLU A 374 5.66 -11.32 22.85
N ALA A 375 4.36 -11.51 22.55
CA ALA A 375 3.51 -10.46 21.99
C ALA A 375 3.41 -9.24 22.91
N ILE A 376 3.28 -9.43 24.23
CA ILE A 376 3.26 -8.31 25.19
C ILE A 376 4.63 -7.63 25.30
N ASN A 377 5.74 -8.36 25.27
CA ASN A 377 7.08 -7.77 25.21
C ASN A 377 7.27 -6.91 23.94
N CYS A 378 6.92 -7.48 22.78
CA CYS A 378 6.90 -6.82 21.47
C CYS A 378 6.11 -5.50 21.48
N ILE A 379 4.88 -5.49 22.02
CA ILE A 379 4.04 -4.29 22.11
C ILE A 379 4.58 -3.29 23.15
N ALA A 380 5.17 -3.76 24.26
CA ALA A 380 5.71 -2.92 25.33
C ALA A 380 6.97 -2.14 24.90
N GLU A 381 7.79 -2.72 24.02
CA GLU A 381 9.04 -2.15 23.55
C GLU A 381 8.86 -1.15 22.39
N GLY A 382 7.75 -1.25 21.64
CA GLY A 382 7.42 -0.33 20.54
C GLY A 382 7.04 1.09 21.01
N PRO A 383 7.84 2.14 20.72
CA PRO A 383 7.64 3.47 21.32
C PRO A 383 6.43 4.26 20.79
N GLN A 384 5.88 3.92 19.60
CA GLN A 384 4.71 4.61 19.02
C GLN A 384 3.41 3.80 19.13
N HIS A 385 3.43 2.58 19.69
CA HIS A 385 2.20 1.80 19.76
C HIS A 385 1.28 2.39 20.84
N LYS A 386 0.04 2.72 20.46
CA LYS A 386 -1.03 3.17 21.38
C LYS A 386 -1.34 2.23 22.56
N LEU A 387 -0.84 0.99 22.50
CA LEU A 387 -1.00 -0.07 23.50
C LEU A 387 0.26 -0.22 24.38
N SER A 388 1.36 0.45 24.02
CA SER A 388 2.68 0.21 24.63
C SER A 388 2.73 0.57 26.11
N GLN A 389 1.98 1.60 26.54
CA GLN A 389 1.83 1.91 27.96
C GLN A 389 1.22 0.72 28.72
N SER A 390 0.08 0.21 28.25
CA SER A 390 -0.57 -0.92 28.92
C SER A 390 0.22 -2.20 28.83
N ALA A 391 0.88 -2.49 27.71
CA ALA A 391 1.76 -3.66 27.60
C ALA A 391 2.94 -3.58 28.59
N ARG A 392 3.55 -2.40 28.79
CA ARG A 392 4.54 -2.17 29.85
C ARG A 392 3.95 -2.38 31.24
N GLU A 393 2.78 -1.79 31.53
CA GLU A 393 2.15 -1.94 32.85
C GLU A 393 1.69 -3.38 33.15
N ILE A 394 1.27 -4.15 32.14
CA ILE A 394 0.94 -5.58 32.23
C ILE A 394 2.20 -6.41 32.56
N LYS A 395 3.32 -6.09 31.91
CA LYS A 395 4.65 -6.69 32.17
C LYS A 395 5.15 -6.35 33.59
N ASP A 396 5.02 -5.08 34.03
CA ASP A 396 5.36 -4.63 35.38
C ASP A 396 4.49 -5.27 36.49
N CYS A 397 3.35 -5.83 36.12
CA CYS A 397 2.44 -6.58 36.99
C CYS A 397 2.68 -8.11 36.97
N ASP A 398 3.69 -8.59 36.23
CA ASP A 398 4.08 -10.01 36.13
C ASP A 398 2.96 -10.96 35.64
N LEU A 399 1.96 -10.43 34.94
CA LEU A 399 0.77 -11.19 34.52
C LEU A 399 1.03 -12.16 33.36
N VAL A 400 2.17 -12.01 32.68
CA VAL A 400 2.50 -12.73 31.43
C VAL A 400 3.64 -13.74 31.59
N THR A 401 4.18 -13.95 32.80
CA THR A 401 5.31 -14.87 33.01
C THR A 401 4.88 -16.34 33.04
N ASN A 402 3.64 -16.63 33.43
CA ASN A 402 2.98 -17.95 33.30
C ASN A 402 1.44 -17.77 33.16
N PRO A 403 0.94 -17.19 32.06
CA PRO A 403 -0.48 -16.89 31.94
C PRO A 403 -1.30 -18.16 31.77
N LYS A 404 -2.43 -18.27 32.49
CA LYS A 404 -3.47 -19.25 32.14
C LYS A 404 -4.28 -18.76 30.94
N ALA A 405 -4.52 -17.45 30.90
CA ALA A 405 -5.12 -16.75 29.78
C ALA A 405 -4.43 -17.03 28.44
N ASN A 406 -5.25 -17.26 27.42
CA ASN A 406 -4.87 -17.32 26.01
C ASN A 406 -5.36 -16.10 25.21
N VAL A 407 -6.07 -15.17 25.85
CA VAL A 407 -6.52 -13.90 25.28
C VAL A 407 -6.24 -12.78 26.29
N ILE A 408 -5.82 -11.61 25.81
CA ILE A 408 -5.67 -10.39 26.61
C ILE A 408 -6.41 -9.21 25.96
N LEU A 409 -7.09 -8.42 26.76
CA LEU A 409 -7.64 -7.13 26.32
C LEU A 409 -6.65 -6.02 26.70
N ILE A 410 -6.11 -5.31 25.72
CA ILE A 410 -5.16 -4.21 25.99
C ILE A 410 -5.86 -2.89 25.70
N PRO A 411 -6.11 -2.02 26.71
CA PRO A 411 -6.66 -0.70 26.46
C PRO A 411 -5.63 0.19 25.74
N ASP A 412 -6.12 1.12 24.91
CA ASP A 412 -5.30 2.10 24.22
C ASP A 412 -5.28 3.45 24.95
N GLU A 413 -4.42 4.38 24.50
CA GLU A 413 -4.35 5.73 25.08
C GLU A 413 -5.71 6.46 25.13
N GLU A 414 -6.60 6.25 24.15
CA GLU A 414 -7.92 6.89 24.13
C GLU A 414 -8.82 6.35 25.24
N ALA A 415 -8.69 5.08 25.63
CA ALA A 415 -9.37 4.53 26.80
C ALA A 415 -8.93 5.23 28.11
N PHE A 416 -7.64 5.56 28.28
CA PHE A 416 -7.14 6.30 29.45
C PHE A 416 -7.56 7.78 29.43
N LYS A 417 -7.56 8.43 28.26
CA LYS A 417 -8.12 9.79 28.08
C LYS A 417 -9.61 9.82 28.40
N TRP A 418 -10.36 8.79 28.00
CA TRP A 418 -11.78 8.65 28.35
C TRP A 418 -11.98 8.49 29.86
N LEU A 419 -11.22 7.60 30.52
CA LEU A 419 -11.30 7.36 31.96
C LEU A 419 -11.07 8.64 32.77
N THR A 420 -10.03 9.40 32.42
CA THR A 420 -9.69 10.69 33.08
C THR A 420 -10.67 11.82 32.76
N SER A 421 -11.35 11.79 31.61
CA SER A 421 -12.34 12.81 31.23
C SER A 421 -13.66 12.74 32.02
N LYS A 422 -13.95 11.62 32.69
CA LYS A 422 -15.20 11.37 33.39
C LYS A 422 -15.13 11.82 34.86
N ARG A 423 -15.81 12.93 35.17
CA ARG A 423 -15.88 13.51 36.54
C ARG A 423 -16.25 12.51 37.65
N ASN A 424 -17.06 11.49 37.32
CA ASN A 424 -17.54 10.48 38.26
C ASN A 424 -16.65 9.22 38.37
N GLN A 425 -15.54 9.16 37.62
CA GLN A 425 -14.54 8.06 37.67
C GLN A 425 -13.14 8.59 37.98
N LEU A 426 -13.04 9.83 38.47
CA LEU A 426 -11.78 10.54 38.68
C LEU A 426 -10.94 9.89 39.80
N GLU A 427 -11.56 9.28 40.81
CA GLU A 427 -10.84 8.58 41.87
C GLU A 427 -10.29 7.22 41.40
N GLU A 428 -11.07 6.45 40.63
CA GLU A 428 -10.58 5.23 39.99
C GLU A 428 -9.45 5.54 38.99
N ALA A 429 -9.57 6.62 38.22
CA ALA A 429 -8.53 7.11 37.32
C ALA A 429 -7.24 7.49 38.08
N LYS A 430 -7.36 8.23 39.19
CA LYS A 430 -6.22 8.53 40.08
C LYS A 430 -5.58 7.25 40.62
N ARG A 431 -6.40 6.28 41.06
CA ARG A 431 -5.90 4.99 41.60
C ARG A 431 -5.19 4.14 40.54
N MET A 432 -5.64 4.14 39.29
CA MET A 432 -4.90 3.49 38.19
C MET A 432 -3.49 4.07 38.02
N LEU A 433 -3.32 5.36 38.27
CA LEU A 433 -2.03 6.04 38.18
C LEU A 433 -1.16 5.85 39.42
N SER A 434 -1.73 5.89 40.63
CA SER A 434 -0.97 5.91 41.90
C SER A 434 -0.90 4.58 42.67
N ASP A 435 -1.91 3.71 42.56
CA ASP A 435 -2.02 2.46 43.32
C ASP A 435 -1.63 1.28 42.42
N ARG A 436 -0.35 0.84 42.50
CA ARG A 436 0.17 -0.31 41.75
C ARG A 436 -0.68 -1.58 41.97
N ARG A 437 -1.20 -1.79 43.19
CA ARG A 437 -1.98 -3.00 43.51
C ARG A 437 -3.33 -2.98 42.80
N TYR A 438 -4.02 -1.83 42.82
CA TYR A 438 -5.27 -1.65 42.09
C TYR A 438 -5.06 -1.74 40.58
N LYS A 439 -4.02 -1.09 40.04
CA LYS A 439 -3.64 -1.19 38.62
C LYS A 439 -3.42 -2.63 38.17
N CYS A 440 -2.62 -3.42 38.91
CA CYS A 440 -2.39 -4.82 38.56
C CYS A 440 -3.65 -5.69 38.71
N GLN A 441 -4.53 -5.39 39.66
CA GLN A 441 -5.85 -6.05 39.73
C GLN A 441 -6.68 -5.73 38.49
N VAL A 442 -6.73 -4.47 38.05
CA VAL A 442 -7.44 -4.06 36.81
C VAL A 442 -6.88 -4.79 35.59
N TYR A 443 -5.57 -4.88 35.40
CA TYR A 443 -5.00 -5.66 34.30
C TYR A 443 -5.25 -7.17 34.41
N ALA A 444 -5.32 -7.75 35.61
CA ALA A 444 -5.68 -9.16 35.78
C ALA A 444 -7.13 -9.48 35.32
N HIS A 445 -8.04 -8.51 35.32
CA HIS A 445 -9.37 -8.68 34.69
C HIS A 445 -9.31 -8.76 33.16
N HIS A 446 -8.24 -8.27 32.53
CA HIS A 446 -8.07 -8.29 31.08
C HIS A 446 -7.41 -9.57 30.58
N MET A 447 -6.87 -10.40 31.48
CA MET A 447 -6.35 -11.74 31.19
C MET A 447 -7.54 -12.72 31.11
N LEU A 448 -7.76 -13.30 29.93
CA LEU A 448 -8.94 -14.11 29.59
C LEU A 448 -8.55 -15.54 29.15
N THR A 449 -9.27 -16.52 29.70
CA THR A 449 -9.23 -17.93 29.27
C THR A 449 -10.45 -18.26 28.42
N ASP A 450 -10.25 -18.94 27.28
CA ASP A 450 -11.35 -19.50 26.49
C ASP A 450 -12.03 -20.66 27.25
N LYS A 451 -13.35 -20.59 27.39
CA LYS A 451 -14.18 -21.75 27.76
C LYS A 451 -15.15 -22.07 26.63
N MET A 452 -14.70 -22.99 25.76
CA MET A 452 -15.43 -23.77 24.75
C MET A 452 -16.71 -23.12 24.18
N MET A 453 -16.65 -22.88 22.86
CA MET A 453 -17.82 -22.61 22.02
C MET A 453 -19.06 -23.43 22.43
N LYS A 454 -20.07 -22.75 22.98
CA LYS A 454 -21.45 -23.22 22.93
C LYS A 454 -22.14 -22.41 21.84
N GLN A 455 -22.58 -23.06 20.77
CA GLN A 455 -23.52 -22.40 19.86
C GLN A 455 -24.78 -22.05 20.66
N PRO A 456 -25.19 -20.76 20.70
CA PRO A 456 -26.45 -20.39 21.34
C PRO A 456 -27.59 -20.99 20.51
N SER A 457 -28.31 -21.96 21.09
CA SER A 457 -29.26 -22.82 20.38
C SER A 457 -30.45 -22.11 19.71
N ASN A 458 -30.65 -20.82 20.00
CA ASN A 458 -31.90 -20.11 19.75
C ASN A 458 -31.74 -18.80 18.95
N PHE A 459 -30.59 -18.53 18.32
CA PHE A 459 -30.44 -17.37 17.42
C PHE A 459 -30.72 -17.74 15.96
N ASN A 460 -31.78 -17.17 15.37
CA ASN A 460 -32.12 -17.30 13.94
C ASN A 460 -31.22 -16.44 13.05
N GLY A 461 -29.91 -16.64 13.12
CA GLY A 461 -28.91 -15.96 12.29
C GLY A 461 -27.49 -16.43 12.59
N PHE A 462 -26.56 -16.24 11.65
CA PHE A 462 -25.16 -16.70 11.69
C PHE A 462 -24.26 -15.95 12.69
N GLY A 463 -24.81 -15.53 13.83
CA GLY A 463 -24.09 -14.97 14.96
C GLY A 463 -23.54 -16.09 15.84
N GLN A 464 -22.22 -16.13 16.00
CA GLN A 464 -21.56 -17.03 16.96
C GLN A 464 -21.07 -16.21 18.16
N GLU A 465 -21.22 -16.76 19.37
CA GLU A 465 -20.81 -16.14 20.62
C GLU A 465 -19.66 -16.93 21.26
N TYR A 466 -18.58 -16.24 21.59
CA TYR A 466 -17.49 -16.78 22.41
C TYR A 466 -17.66 -16.30 23.85
N ARG A 467 -17.54 -17.22 24.80
CA ARG A 467 -17.47 -16.92 26.24
C ARG A 467 -16.05 -17.16 26.74
N PHE A 468 -15.50 -16.15 27.38
CA PHE A 468 -14.23 -16.19 28.08
C PHE A 468 -14.46 -16.06 29.59
N GLU A 469 -13.52 -16.54 30.41
CA GLU A 469 -13.50 -16.27 31.85
C GLU A 469 -12.22 -15.51 32.22
N THR A 470 -12.34 -14.50 33.08
CA THR A 470 -11.19 -13.72 33.53
C THR A 470 -10.34 -14.51 34.52
N ASP A 471 -9.02 -14.40 34.46
CA ASP A 471 -8.13 -14.96 35.51
C ASP A 471 -8.36 -14.29 36.89
N TYR A 472 -8.95 -13.09 36.90
CA TYR A 472 -9.43 -12.44 38.13
C TYR A 472 -10.51 -13.25 38.87
N ARG A 473 -10.36 -13.31 40.20
CA ARG A 473 -11.33 -13.88 41.13
C ARG A 473 -12.03 -12.76 41.93
N ALA A 474 -13.35 -12.67 41.80
CA ALA A 474 -14.20 -11.72 42.52
C ALA A 474 -14.16 -11.93 44.04
N PRO A 475 -14.59 -10.95 44.86
CA PRO A 475 -14.70 -11.12 46.31
C PRO A 475 -15.66 -12.25 46.72
N SER A 476 -16.61 -12.61 45.85
CA SER A 476 -17.49 -13.79 45.97
C SER A 476 -16.78 -15.13 45.72
N GLY A 477 -15.56 -15.11 45.20
CA GLY A 477 -14.80 -16.30 44.79
C GLY A 477 -15.05 -16.76 43.35
N GLU A 478 -15.91 -16.08 42.59
CA GLU A 478 -16.28 -16.41 41.21
C GLU A 478 -15.41 -15.69 40.16
N HIS A 479 -15.36 -16.24 38.95
CA HIS A 479 -14.69 -15.65 37.78
C HIS A 479 -15.75 -15.03 36.84
N PRO A 480 -15.80 -13.70 36.66
CA PRO A 480 -16.79 -13.07 35.79
C PRO A 480 -16.57 -13.47 34.31
N PRO A 481 -17.64 -13.74 33.55
CA PRO A 481 -17.55 -14.08 32.14
C PRO A 481 -17.48 -12.82 31.24
N VAL A 482 -16.80 -12.94 30.10
CA VAL A 482 -16.75 -11.93 29.03
C VAL A 482 -17.26 -12.56 27.73
N PHE A 483 -18.08 -11.84 26.97
CA PHE A 483 -18.74 -12.36 25.76
C PHE A 483 -18.37 -11.58 24.50
N SER A 484 -18.00 -12.29 23.43
CA SER A 484 -17.72 -11.71 22.10
C SER A 484 -18.63 -12.34 21.05
N HIS A 485 -19.51 -11.55 20.45
CA HIS A 485 -20.28 -11.98 19.28
C HIS A 485 -19.48 -11.75 18.00
N TYR A 486 -19.73 -12.55 16.96
CA TYR A 486 -19.27 -12.24 15.61
C TYR A 486 -20.23 -12.77 14.55
N ILE A 487 -20.32 -12.05 13.44
CA ILE A 487 -21.08 -12.45 12.25
C ILE A 487 -20.07 -13.00 11.24
N THR A 488 -20.37 -14.16 10.65
CA THR A 488 -19.55 -14.72 9.58
C THR A 488 -20.09 -14.25 8.23
N GLY A 489 -19.24 -13.61 7.42
CA GLY A 489 -19.55 -13.22 6.04
C GLY A 489 -19.64 -14.43 5.11
N ARG A 490 -20.23 -14.24 3.91
CA ARG A 490 -20.32 -15.30 2.89
C ARG A 490 -18.95 -15.75 2.35
N ASP A 491 -17.91 -14.96 2.57
CA ASP A 491 -16.51 -15.21 2.24
C ASP A 491 -15.72 -15.84 3.42
N GLY A 492 -16.38 -16.21 4.50
CA GLY A 492 -15.76 -16.78 5.71
C GLY A 492 -15.16 -15.76 6.68
N ARG A 493 -15.11 -14.46 6.31
CA ARG A 493 -14.56 -13.41 7.19
C ARG A 493 -15.43 -13.19 8.43
N ARG A 494 -14.79 -12.88 9.56
CA ARG A 494 -15.45 -12.75 10.88
C ARG A 494 -15.52 -11.28 11.29
N ILE A 495 -16.72 -10.71 11.38
CA ILE A 495 -16.94 -9.33 11.86
C ILE A 495 -17.33 -9.40 13.35
N ALA A 496 -16.43 -8.97 14.23
CA ALA A 496 -16.65 -9.03 15.68
C ALA A 496 -17.49 -7.86 16.22
N ARG A 497 -18.34 -8.15 17.21
CA ARG A 497 -19.10 -7.18 18.00
C ARG A 497 -19.11 -7.65 19.46
N VAL A 498 -18.21 -7.11 20.28
CA VAL A 498 -18.14 -7.42 21.72
C VAL A 498 -19.27 -6.68 22.44
N SER A 499 -19.94 -7.35 23.37
CA SER A 499 -21.04 -6.78 24.16
C SER A 499 -20.95 -7.29 25.59
N ASN A 500 -20.88 -6.38 26.58
CA ASN A 500 -20.65 -6.75 27.96
C ASN A 500 -21.71 -6.15 28.90
N TRP A 501 -22.11 -6.90 29.93
CA TRP A 501 -23.16 -6.51 30.91
C TRP A 501 -22.57 -5.84 32.17
N SER A 502 -21.44 -5.14 32.04
CA SER A 502 -20.75 -4.49 33.16
C SER A 502 -20.61 -2.98 32.94
N PRO A 503 -21.03 -2.12 33.89
CA PRO A 503 -21.14 -0.66 33.70
C PRO A 503 -19.80 0.06 33.45
N TYR A 504 -18.67 -0.62 33.66
CA TYR A 504 -17.32 -0.09 33.50
C TYR A 504 -16.78 -0.13 32.05
N TRP A 505 -17.42 -0.87 31.12
CA TRP A 505 -16.82 -1.28 29.83
C TRP A 505 -17.47 -0.64 28.59
N ASN A 506 -17.96 0.60 28.72
CA ASN A 506 -18.83 1.22 27.72
C ASN A 506 -18.13 1.81 26.47
N LYS A 507 -16.80 1.69 26.35
CA LYS A 507 -16.03 1.96 25.12
C LYS A 507 -14.60 1.41 25.26
N MET A 508 -14.30 0.36 24.52
CA MET A 508 -12.94 -0.08 24.18
C MET A 508 -12.94 -0.46 22.70
N ASP A 509 -11.84 -0.22 22.01
CA ASP A 509 -11.58 -0.85 20.72
C ASP A 509 -10.94 -2.23 20.99
N TYR A 510 -11.55 -3.28 20.45
CA TYR A 510 -11.29 -4.67 20.88
C TYR A 510 -10.36 -5.41 19.91
N CYS A 511 -9.31 -6.02 20.45
CA CYS A 511 -8.48 -6.99 19.74
C CYS A 511 -9.02 -8.42 19.96
N LYS A 512 -8.78 -9.33 19.01
CA LYS A 512 -9.04 -10.77 19.15
C LYS A 512 -7.73 -11.52 18.96
N ILE A 513 -7.44 -12.49 19.84
CA ILE A 513 -6.15 -13.17 19.90
C ILE A 513 -6.29 -14.63 19.47
N THR A 514 -5.40 -15.03 18.56
CA THR A 514 -5.38 -16.30 17.79
C THR A 514 -6.68 -16.51 16.97
N ASN A 515 -6.68 -16.54 15.64
CA ASN A 515 -5.64 -16.97 14.69
C ASN A 515 -5.58 -16.08 13.43
N SER A 516 -5.82 -14.77 13.57
CA SER A 516 -5.84 -13.77 12.49
C SER A 516 -5.88 -12.36 13.11
N VAL A 517 -4.97 -11.46 12.72
CA VAL A 517 -4.82 -10.11 13.32
C VAL A 517 -6.02 -9.20 13.02
N CYS A 518 -6.37 -8.33 13.98
CA CYS A 518 -7.23 -7.16 13.74
C CYS A 518 -6.58 -5.89 14.32
N SER A 519 -6.43 -4.84 13.50
CA SER A 519 -6.69 -3.50 14.02
C SER A 519 -8.18 -3.19 13.86
N LEU A 520 -8.74 -2.46 14.83
CA LEU A 520 -10.04 -1.83 14.71
C LEU A 520 -9.88 -0.36 15.00
N SER A 521 -10.06 0.46 13.97
CA SER A 521 -10.27 1.90 14.06
C SER A 521 -11.65 2.19 13.49
N TYR A 522 -12.59 2.58 14.34
CA TYR A 522 -13.88 3.09 13.87
C TYR A 522 -14.31 4.35 14.62
N LYS A 523 -14.21 5.49 13.93
CA LYS A 523 -14.95 6.70 14.32
C LYS A 523 -16.46 6.48 14.12
N ALA A 524 -17.23 7.06 15.02
CA ALA A 524 -18.65 6.82 15.20
C ALA A 524 -19.53 7.04 13.95
N GLN A 525 -20.65 6.29 13.89
CA GLN A 525 -21.90 6.78 13.30
C GLN A 525 -23.02 6.73 14.34
N ARG A 526 -23.81 7.80 14.38
CA ARG A 526 -25.08 7.85 15.12
C ARG A 526 -26.09 6.95 14.41
N TYR A 527 -26.88 6.20 15.18
CA TYR A 527 -28.27 5.95 14.83
C TYR A 527 -29.15 6.28 16.04
N TYR A 528 -30.05 7.25 15.84
CA TYR A 528 -31.29 7.33 16.60
C TYR A 528 -32.16 6.13 16.23
N THR A 529 -32.74 5.44 17.21
CA THR A 529 -34.21 5.31 17.39
C THR A 529 -34.51 4.43 18.61
N ARG A 530 -35.55 4.84 19.37
CA ARG A 530 -36.53 4.07 20.20
C ARG A 530 -36.09 2.71 20.79
N THR A 531 -36.37 2.41 22.06
CA THR A 531 -37.53 2.86 22.87
C THR A 531 -37.16 3.61 24.12
#